data_AF-A0A6P1HXI3-F1
#
_entry.id   AF-A0A6P1HXI3-F1
#
_cell.length_a   1.000
_cell.length_b   1.000
_cell.length_c   1.000
_cell.angle_alpha   90.00
_cell.angle_beta   90.00
_cell.angle_gamma   90.00
#
_symmetry.space_group_name_H-M   'P 1'
#
loop_
_entity.id
_entity.type
_entity.pdbx_description
1 polymer ?
#
loop_
_entity_poly.entity_id
_entity_poly.type
_entity_poly.pdbx_seq_one_letter_code
_entity_poly.pdbx_strand_id
1 'polypeptide(L)'
;MHGPTVLAAHQGLTLQLNDITAYPSGMQLRLVLTATGRCAELAHHETRSLTDPEDYSGHWSYLSVFVTVGDIEGEADPYHPVTRSIRARPPTEYRTLPHYWVGTCQVSGALTLTAGWEEIGLPPTTTTIELGPNPYLPSTSRSE
;
A
#
# COMPACT_ATOMS: atom_id res chain seq x y z
N MET A 1 2.68 7.71 -15.49
CA MET A 1 2.72 6.43 -14.74
C MET A 1 3.95 6.50 -13.84
N HIS A 2 3.79 6.46 -12.53
CA HIS A 2 4.95 6.31 -11.63
C HIS A 2 5.44 4.87 -11.75
N GLY A 3 6.73 4.69 -12.09
CA GLY A 3 7.35 3.37 -12.09
C GLY A 3 7.52 2.83 -10.67
N PRO A 4 7.96 1.57 -10.52
CA PRO A 4 8.15 0.97 -9.20
C PRO A 4 9.03 1.85 -8.32
N THR A 5 8.49 2.32 -7.20
CA THR A 5 9.18 3.17 -6.22
C THR A 5 9.40 2.36 -4.95
N VAL A 6 10.65 2.24 -4.51
CA VAL A 6 10.95 1.60 -3.23
C VAL A 6 10.55 2.56 -2.12
N LEU A 7 9.59 2.14 -1.28
CA LEU A 7 9.14 2.92 -0.13
C LEU A 7 10.02 2.64 1.09
N ALA A 8 10.36 1.37 1.32
CA ALA A 8 11.23 0.95 2.40
C ALA A 8 12.08 -0.24 1.98
N ALA A 9 13.33 -0.27 2.45
CA ALA A 9 14.23 -1.41 2.31
C ALA A 9 14.99 -1.61 3.61
N HIS A 10 14.76 -2.76 4.24
CA HIS A 10 15.40 -3.19 5.48
C HIS A 10 15.99 -4.58 5.30
N GLN A 11 16.79 -5.04 6.26
CA GLN A 11 17.39 -6.37 6.18
C GLN A 11 16.30 -7.45 6.13
N GLY A 12 16.20 -8.12 4.97
CA GLY A 12 15.18 -9.15 4.73
C GLY A 12 13.77 -8.61 4.49
N LEU A 13 13.61 -7.32 4.19
CA LEU A 13 12.30 -6.69 3.91
C LEU A 13 12.41 -5.62 2.83
N THR A 14 11.51 -5.67 1.85
CA THR A 14 11.37 -4.64 0.83
C THR A 14 9.90 -4.32 0.66
N LEU A 15 9.55 -3.04 0.76
CA LEU A 15 8.24 -2.50 0.42
C LEU A 15 8.37 -1.59 -0.79
N GLN A 16 7.58 -1.88 -1.82
CA GLN A 16 7.56 -1.10 -3.06
C GLN A 16 6.13 -0.65 -3.37
N LEU A 17 6.01 0.57 -3.86
CA LEU A 17 4.85 1.00 -4.63
C LEU A 17 5.08 0.58 -6.08
N ASN A 18 4.30 -0.37 -6.56
CA ASN A 18 4.39 -0.86 -7.92
C ASN A 18 3.75 0.11 -8.91
N ASP A 19 2.55 0.58 -8.58
CA ASP A 19 1.84 1.55 -9.40
C ASP A 19 0.71 2.25 -8.64
N ILE A 20 0.26 3.34 -9.25
CA ILE A 20 -0.88 4.15 -8.85
C ILE A 20 -1.80 4.26 -10.05
N THR A 21 -3.07 3.91 -9.87
CA THR A 21 -4.10 4.04 -10.91
C THR A 21 -5.21 4.97 -10.42
N ALA A 22 -5.40 6.09 -11.11
CA ALA A 22 -6.49 7.02 -10.82
C ALA A 22 -7.79 6.59 -11.53
N TYR A 23 -8.91 6.77 -10.84
CA TYR A 23 -10.28 6.54 -11.32
C TYR A 23 -11.15 7.76 -10.98
N PRO A 24 -12.32 7.93 -11.63
CA PRO A 24 -13.24 9.03 -11.28
C PRO A 24 -13.70 9.02 -9.81
N SER A 25 -13.78 7.84 -9.18
CA SER A 25 -14.24 7.67 -7.80
C SER A 25 -13.13 7.69 -6.75
N GLY A 26 -11.85 7.71 -7.16
CA GLY A 26 -10.73 7.56 -6.23
C GLY A 26 -9.49 7.00 -6.90
N MET A 27 -8.60 6.42 -6.11
CA MET A 27 -7.30 5.95 -6.57
C MET A 27 -6.97 4.58 -5.99
N GLN A 28 -6.42 3.71 -6.83
CA GLN A 28 -5.89 2.41 -6.42
C GLN A 28 -4.38 2.48 -6.29
N LEU A 29 -3.88 2.04 -5.14
CA LEU A 29 -2.46 1.85 -4.85
C LEU A 29 -2.15 0.35 -4.89
N ARG A 30 -1.14 -0.03 -5.68
CA ARG A 30 -0.64 -1.42 -5.70
C ARG A 30 0.74 -1.45 -5.08
N LEU A 31 0.86 -2.09 -3.93
CA LEU A 31 2.15 -2.30 -3.26
C LEU A 31 2.66 -3.72 -3.50
N VAL A 32 3.95 -3.91 -3.26
CA VAL A 32 4.61 -5.22 -3.19
C VAL A 32 5.44 -5.23 -1.92
N LEU A 33 5.09 -6.15 -1.02
CA LEU A 33 5.90 -6.45 0.16
C LEU A 33 6.57 -7.80 -0.05
N THR A 34 7.89 -7.81 0.04
CA THR A 34 8.71 -9.02 0.02
C THR A 34 9.48 -9.09 1.33
N ALA A 35 9.32 -10.16 2.08
CA ALA A 35 10.08 -10.47 3.28
C ALA A 35 10.88 -11.76 3.07
N THR A 36 12.05 -11.89 3.69
CA THR A 36 12.88 -13.10 3.64
C THR A 36 13.40 -13.48 5.02
N GLY A 37 13.81 -14.73 5.19
CA GLY A 37 14.33 -15.25 6.45
C GLY A 37 13.35 -15.05 7.61
N ARG A 38 13.84 -14.49 8.73
CA ARG A 38 13.02 -14.27 9.93
C ARG A 38 11.79 -13.39 9.67
N CYS A 39 11.90 -12.37 8.82
CA CYS A 39 10.78 -11.49 8.50
C CYS A 39 9.69 -12.24 7.72
N ALA A 40 10.07 -13.19 6.87
CA ALA A 40 9.12 -14.06 6.18
C ALA A 40 8.39 -15.01 7.14
N GLU A 41 9.12 -15.61 8.09
CA GLU A 41 8.52 -16.47 9.12
C GLU A 41 7.49 -15.71 9.96
N LEU A 42 7.83 -14.49 10.41
CA LEU A 42 6.92 -13.62 11.14
C LEU A 42 5.72 -13.23 10.28
N ALA A 43 5.94 -12.81 9.04
CA ALA A 43 4.83 -12.46 8.14
C ALA A 43 3.88 -13.64 7.90
N HIS A 44 4.39 -14.87 7.78
CA HIS A 44 3.54 -16.06 7.66
C HIS A 44 2.77 -16.39 8.94
N HIS A 45 3.32 -16.07 10.11
CA HIS A 45 2.63 -16.24 11.39
C HIS A 45 1.52 -15.19 11.58
N GLU A 46 1.82 -13.93 11.26
CA GLU A 46 0.88 -12.82 11.44
C GLU A 46 -0.21 -12.79 10.37
N THR A 47 0.09 -13.19 9.13
CA THR A 47 -0.89 -13.16 8.03
C THR A 47 -1.94 -14.25 8.21
N ARG A 48 -3.12 -13.86 8.71
CA ARG A 48 -4.34 -14.68 8.62
C ARG A 48 -5.01 -14.48 7.26
N SER A 49 -6.15 -15.10 7.01
CA SER A 49 -6.98 -14.75 5.86
C SER A 49 -8.09 -13.81 6.33
N LEU A 50 -8.21 -12.62 5.72
CA LEU A 50 -9.37 -11.72 5.86
C LEU A 50 -10.56 -12.38 5.17
N THR A 51 -11.15 -13.37 5.82
CA THR A 51 -12.38 -14.01 5.36
C THR A 51 -13.62 -13.22 5.77
N ASP A 52 -13.49 -12.34 6.76
CA ASP A 52 -14.56 -11.52 7.28
C ASP A 52 -14.13 -10.03 7.29
N PRO A 53 -14.77 -9.17 6.50
CA PRO A 53 -14.54 -7.73 6.48
C PRO A 53 -14.87 -7.01 7.80
N GLU A 54 -15.71 -7.61 8.64
CA GLU A 54 -16.13 -7.05 9.92
C GLU A 54 -15.27 -7.59 11.09
N ASP A 55 -14.30 -8.46 10.82
CA ASP A 55 -13.36 -8.94 11.82
C ASP A 55 -12.27 -7.91 12.09
N TYR A 56 -12.59 -6.96 12.98
CA TYR A 56 -11.65 -5.92 13.37
C TYR A 56 -10.39 -6.46 14.07
N SER A 57 -10.37 -7.71 14.52
CA SER A 57 -9.17 -8.33 15.09
C SER A 57 -8.14 -8.72 14.02
N GLY A 58 -8.55 -8.75 12.74
CA GLY A 58 -7.68 -9.01 11.59
C GLY A 58 -6.82 -7.83 11.15
N HIS A 59 -7.06 -6.59 11.63
CA HIS A 59 -6.31 -5.41 11.20
C HIS A 59 -4.81 -5.49 11.48
N TRP A 60 -4.39 -6.25 12.50
CA TRP A 60 -2.98 -6.41 12.88
C TRP A 60 -2.25 -7.45 12.04
N SER A 61 -2.98 -8.22 11.22
CA SER A 61 -2.43 -9.30 10.40
C SER A 61 -1.87 -8.84 9.04
N TYR A 62 -1.84 -7.53 8.77
CA TYR A 62 -1.49 -6.98 7.46
C TYR A 62 -0.67 -5.72 7.55
N LEU A 63 -0.01 -5.40 6.43
CA LEU A 63 0.62 -4.11 6.20
C LEU A 63 -0.39 -2.97 6.38
N SER A 64 -0.19 -2.12 7.38
CA SER A 64 -0.94 -0.89 7.56
C SER A 64 -0.40 0.19 6.62
N VAL A 65 -1.30 0.84 5.88
CA VAL A 65 -0.95 1.90 4.94
C VAL A 65 -1.84 3.10 5.22
N PHE A 66 -1.23 4.17 5.71
CA PHE A 66 -1.86 5.47 5.86
C PHE A 66 -1.50 6.34 4.67
N VAL A 67 -2.49 7.07 4.18
CA VAL A 67 -2.37 7.89 3.00
C VAL A 67 -2.82 9.30 3.32
N THR A 68 -1.98 10.26 2.91
CA THR A 68 -2.30 11.68 2.95
C THR A 68 -2.18 12.27 1.54
N VAL A 69 -3.22 12.93 1.05
CA VAL A 69 -3.19 13.69 -0.21
C VAL A 69 -3.77 15.08 -0.01
N GLY A 70 -2.92 16.10 -0.11
CA GLY A 70 -3.31 17.46 0.28
C GLY A 70 -3.77 17.47 1.75
N ASP A 71 -5.01 17.89 1.98
CA ASP A 71 -5.64 17.95 3.32
C ASP A 71 -6.43 16.69 3.68
N ILE A 72 -6.45 15.66 2.82
CA ILE A 72 -7.19 14.42 3.05
C ILE A 72 -6.27 13.37 3.65
N GLU A 73 -6.63 12.81 4.79
CA GLU A 73 -5.95 11.70 5.45
C GLU A 73 -6.90 10.50 5.61
N GLY A 74 -6.39 9.30 5.41
CA GLY A 74 -7.14 8.07 5.66
C GLY A 74 -6.27 6.82 5.68
N GLU A 75 -6.77 5.78 6.36
CA GLU A 75 -6.23 4.43 6.23
C GLU A 75 -6.71 3.83 4.91
N ALA A 76 -5.79 3.21 4.19
CA ALA A 76 -6.08 2.62 2.91
C ALA A 76 -6.80 1.28 3.12
N ASP A 77 -7.93 1.07 2.45
CA ASP A 77 -8.79 -0.11 2.66
C ASP A 77 -8.09 -1.41 2.23
N PRO A 78 -7.81 -2.36 3.16
CA PRO A 78 -7.15 -3.63 2.85
C PRO A 78 -8.10 -4.69 2.26
N TYR A 79 -9.42 -4.47 2.25
CA TYR A 79 -10.46 -5.45 1.89
C TYR A 79 -10.76 -5.57 0.40
N HIS A 80 -9.98 -4.91 -0.47
CA HIS A 80 -9.98 -5.18 -1.92
C HIS A 80 -8.78 -6.01 -2.43
N PRO A 81 -8.40 -7.15 -1.81
CA PRO A 81 -7.29 -7.94 -2.28
C PRO A 81 -7.72 -8.91 -3.39
N VAL A 82 -6.93 -8.96 -4.46
CA VAL A 82 -6.81 -10.18 -5.27
C VAL A 82 -5.50 -10.84 -4.87
N THR A 83 -5.51 -11.57 -3.75
CA THR A 83 -4.33 -12.32 -3.30
C THR A 83 -4.24 -13.64 -4.06
N ARG A 84 -3.34 -13.75 -5.04
CA ARG A 84 -2.89 -15.05 -5.53
C ARG A 84 -1.76 -15.55 -4.63
N SER A 85 -2.11 -16.35 -3.62
CA SER A 85 -1.12 -17.12 -2.87
C SER A 85 -0.65 -18.30 -3.74
N ILE A 86 0.57 -18.22 -4.28
CA ILE A 86 1.23 -19.39 -4.86
C ILE A 86 1.94 -20.10 -3.71
N ARG A 87 1.31 -21.13 -3.14
CA ARG A 87 1.97 -21.99 -2.15
C ARG A 87 2.97 -22.91 -2.86
N ALA A 88 4.26 -22.70 -2.61
CA ALA A 88 5.28 -23.71 -2.87
C ALA A 88 6.44 -23.60 -1.87
N ARG A 89 6.57 -24.64 -1.01
CA ARG A 89 7.70 -24.90 -0.09
C ARG A 89 7.86 -23.93 1.11
N PRO A 90 8.61 -24.29 2.17
CA PRO A 90 8.64 -23.52 3.40
C PRO A 90 9.24 -22.15 3.06
N PRO A 91 8.61 -21.03 3.42
CA PRO A 91 8.88 -19.83 2.66
C PRO A 91 10.06 -19.15 3.33
N THR A 92 11.24 -19.38 2.77
CA THR A 92 12.38 -18.47 2.95
C THR A 92 12.04 -17.06 2.45
N GLU A 93 10.90 -16.92 1.75
CA GLU A 93 10.36 -15.70 1.19
C GLU A 93 8.85 -15.64 1.40
N TYR A 94 8.37 -14.55 1.98
CA TYR A 94 6.96 -14.15 2.02
C TYR A 94 6.79 -13.02 1.00
N ARG A 95 5.82 -13.13 0.09
CA ARG A 95 5.51 -12.07 -0.87
C ARG A 95 4.02 -11.85 -0.98
N THR A 96 3.60 -10.59 -0.83
CA THR A 96 2.21 -10.17 -0.97
C THR A 96 2.11 -8.92 -1.86
N LEU A 97 0.97 -8.78 -2.55
CA LEU A 97 0.67 -7.63 -3.41
C LEU A 97 -0.64 -6.99 -2.93
N PRO A 98 -0.61 -6.25 -1.82
CA PRO A 98 -1.81 -5.66 -1.30
C PRO A 98 -2.25 -4.51 -2.22
N HIS A 99 -3.56 -4.44 -2.41
CA HIS A 99 -4.21 -3.40 -3.17
C HIS A 99 -5.01 -2.56 -2.19
N TYR A 100 -4.79 -1.26 -2.24
CA TYR A 100 -5.52 -0.33 -1.39
C TYR A 100 -6.30 0.66 -2.21
N TRP A 101 -7.49 1.00 -1.72
CA TRP A 101 -8.33 2.03 -2.30
C TRP A 101 -8.27 3.30 -1.44
N VAL A 102 -8.10 4.44 -2.11
CA VAL A 102 -8.14 5.77 -1.50
C VAL A 102 -9.33 6.52 -2.10
N GLY A 103 -10.33 6.82 -1.26
CA GLY A 103 -11.53 7.56 -1.66
C GLY A 103 -11.25 9.03 -1.96
N THR A 104 -12.09 9.63 -2.83
CA THR A 104 -12.22 11.08 -3.06
C THR A 104 -10.91 11.88 -3.15
N CYS A 105 -9.92 11.37 -3.88
CA CYS A 105 -8.72 12.13 -4.16
C CYS A 105 -8.98 13.12 -5.33
N GLN A 106 -9.54 14.28 -5.02
CA GLN A 106 -9.79 15.36 -6.00
C GLN A 106 -8.56 16.25 -6.25
N VAL A 107 -7.36 15.82 -5.87
CA VAL A 107 -6.19 16.69 -5.84
C VAL A 107 -5.12 16.21 -6.82
N SER A 108 -4.72 17.12 -7.71
CA SER A 108 -3.42 17.05 -8.40
C SER A 108 -2.36 17.55 -7.42
N GLY A 109 -1.32 16.77 -7.10
CA GLY A 109 -0.31 17.18 -6.13
C GLY A 109 0.53 16.02 -5.60
N ALA A 110 1.04 16.15 -4.37
CA ALA A 110 1.87 15.13 -3.74
C ALA A 110 1.03 14.15 -2.89
N LEU A 111 1.33 12.86 -3.02
CA LEU A 111 0.82 11.76 -2.23
C LEU A 111 1.86 11.39 -1.17
N THR A 112 1.51 11.55 0.11
CA THR A 112 2.35 11.05 1.20
C THR A 112 1.80 9.70 1.68
N LEU A 113 2.66 8.70 1.65
CA LEU A 113 2.37 7.35 2.11
C LEU A 113 3.17 7.08 3.37
N THR A 114 2.49 6.63 4.43
CA THR A 114 3.14 6.06 5.61
C THR A 114 2.73 4.60 5.72
N ALA A 115 3.70 3.69 5.59
CA ALA A 115 3.45 2.26 5.67
C ALA A 115 4.30 1.63 6.77
N GLY A 116 3.72 0.70 7.52
CA GLY A 116 4.38 0.05 8.65
C GLY A 116 3.80 -1.33 8.93
N TRP A 117 4.63 -2.21 9.46
CA TRP A 117 4.25 -3.51 10.01
C TRP A 117 5.32 -3.96 11.00
N GLU A 118 5.24 -3.44 12.23
CA GLU A 118 6.30 -3.57 13.23
C GLU A 118 6.51 -5.03 13.65
N GLU A 119 5.46 -5.83 13.64
CA GLU A 119 5.44 -7.25 14.01
C GLU A 119 6.37 -8.09 13.13
N ILE A 120 6.59 -7.69 11.88
CA ILE A 120 7.53 -8.36 10.97
C ILE A 120 8.88 -7.64 10.87
N GLY A 121 9.04 -6.52 11.57
CA GLY A 121 10.25 -5.70 11.59
C GLY A 121 10.26 -4.55 10.57
N LEU A 122 9.11 -4.14 10.05
CA LEU A 122 8.97 -2.97 9.18
C LEU A 122 8.53 -1.75 10.01
N PRO A 123 9.43 -0.84 10.41
CA PRO A 123 9.04 0.38 11.11
C PRO A 123 8.19 1.28 10.18
N PRO A 124 7.33 2.15 10.75
CA PRO A 124 6.60 3.14 9.98
C PRO A 124 7.55 3.97 9.10
N THR A 125 7.35 3.90 7.79
CA THR A 125 8.17 4.59 6.79
C THR A 125 7.31 5.51 5.97
N THR A 126 7.71 6.79 5.92
CA THR A 126 6.98 7.84 5.20
C THR A 126 7.70 8.17 3.88
N THR A 127 6.95 8.21 2.79
CA THR A 127 7.46 8.59 1.46
C THR A 127 6.46 9.50 0.76
N THR A 128 6.95 10.58 0.18
CA THR A 128 6.15 11.50 -0.64
C THR A 128 6.42 11.25 -2.11
N ILE A 129 5.35 11.09 -2.89
CA ILE A 129 5.35 10.83 -4.32
C ILE A 129 4.60 11.96 -4.99
N GLU A 130 5.27 12.67 -5.89
CA GLU A 130 4.63 13.66 -6.74
C GLU A 130 3.67 12.96 -7.70
N LEU A 131 2.38 13.26 -7.68
CA LEU A 131 1.43 12.78 -8.69
C LEU A 131 1.43 13.74 -9.87
N GLY A 132 1.43 13.18 -11.08
CA GLY A 132 1.14 13.96 -12.29
C GLY A 132 -0.27 14.58 -12.25
N PRO A 133 -0.58 15.47 -13.21
CA PRO A 133 -1.91 16.08 -13.29
C PRO A 133 -3.00 15.00 -13.38
N ASN A 134 -4.01 15.12 -12.53
CA ASN A 134 -5.13 14.18 -12.53
C ASN A 134 -5.90 14.32 -13.85
N PRO A 135 -5.95 13.27 -14.71
CA PRO A 135 -6.56 13.35 -16.04
C PRO A 135 -8.08 13.53 -16.00
N TYR A 136 -8.71 13.32 -14.84
CA TYR A 136 -10.15 13.47 -14.64
C TYR A 136 -10.53 14.83 -14.04
N LEU A 137 -9.55 15.65 -13.64
CA LEU A 137 -9.81 17.03 -13.23
C LEU A 137 -9.63 17.96 -14.43
N PRO A 138 -10.54 18.94 -14.63
CA PRO A 138 -10.26 20.01 -15.58
C PRO A 138 -8.99 20.73 -15.12
N SER A 139 -8.02 20.87 -16.02
CA SER A 139 -6.88 21.77 -15.79
C SER A 139 -7.46 23.15 -15.51
N THR A 140 -7.36 23.64 -14.27
CA THR A 140 -7.71 25.02 -13.95
C THR A 140 -6.73 25.92 -14.66
N SER A 141 -7.07 26.28 -15.90
CA SER A 141 -6.48 27.40 -16.61
C SER A 141 -6.72 28.62 -15.74
N ARG A 142 -5.68 29.08 -15.04
CA ARG A 142 -5.70 30.40 -14.41
C ARG A 142 -5.79 31.41 -15.56
N SER A 143 -6.98 31.95 -15.80
CA SER A 143 -7.17 33.13 -16.64
C SER A 143 -6.73 34.35 -15.84
N GLU A 144 -5.63 34.97 -16.25
CA GLU A 144 -5.35 36.40 -16.05
C GLU A 144 -5.40 37.10 -17.41
#